data_AF-A0A9N8F2T9-F1
#
_entry.id   AF-A0A9N8F2T9-F1
#
_cell.length_a   1.000
_cell.length_b   1.000
_cell.length_c   1.000
_cell.angle_alpha   90.00
_cell.angle_beta   90.00
_cell.angle_gamma   90.00
#
_symmetry.space_group_name_H-M   'P 1'
#
loop_
_entity.id
_entity.type
_entity.pdbx_description
1 polymer ?
#
loop_
_entity_poly.entity_id
_entity_poly.type
_entity_poly.pdbx_seq_one_letter_code
_entity_poly.pdbx_strand_id
1 'polypeptide(L)'
;MGRLFPNDRQLQLQVESLMNHYCGLAELLYEISTMMKSQRKWSERAASRFETITRQYAERWLEFIAKTGDAPSANSDEMTVFNKLHVLRSHLTPFAIANQMIGRCSEEGFESAHKCIESIMHPLVCMTSTETRTYTIFKRIMLQCRPEIEAILREIKERFTGKKRAPYTKTLRALKSSDNALSAASEQHSQTLPEEFIHSINGYIIKEGWKDHFEFICMSKVPASWSDPFSSDESLGGVYRANADYI
;
A
#
# COMPACT_ATOMS: atom_id res chain seq x y z
N MET A 1 15.56 35.13 -34.99
CA MET A 1 14.37 35.62 -34.28
C MET A 1 13.15 35.29 -35.13
N GLY A 2 12.42 34.21 -34.81
CA GLY A 2 11.22 33.82 -35.55
C GLY A 2 10.11 34.85 -35.35
N ARG A 3 9.51 35.31 -36.45
CA ARG A 3 8.33 36.19 -36.40
C ARG A 3 7.17 35.34 -35.87
N LEU A 4 6.80 35.54 -34.61
CA LEU A 4 5.53 35.04 -34.07
C LEU A 4 4.40 35.69 -34.89
N PHE A 5 3.50 34.88 -35.42
CA PHE A 5 2.33 35.40 -36.11
C PHE A 5 1.45 36.14 -35.10
N PRO A 6 0.66 37.16 -35.51
CA PRO A 6 -0.18 37.94 -34.59
C PRO A 6 -1.09 37.07 -33.69
N ASN A 7 -1.54 35.92 -34.21
CA ASN A 7 -2.36 34.95 -33.49
C ASN A 7 -1.60 34.23 -32.36
N ASP A 8 -0.29 34.07 -32.48
CA ASP A 8 0.54 33.37 -31.48
C ASP A 8 0.63 34.19 -30.18
N ARG A 9 0.68 35.52 -30.29
CA ARG A 9 0.71 36.41 -29.12
C ARG A 9 -0.61 36.39 -28.35
N GLN A 10 -1.73 36.36 -29.04
CA GLN A 10 -3.05 36.29 -28.39
C GLN A 10 -3.24 34.94 -27.67
N LEU A 11 -2.86 33.83 -28.31
CA LEU A 11 -2.87 32.51 -27.70
C LEU A 11 -1.95 32.45 -26.47
N GLN A 12 -0.74 33.00 -26.58
CA GLN A 12 0.19 33.04 -25.45
C GLN A 12 -0.39 33.78 -24.24
N LEU A 13 -1.01 34.95 -24.46
CA LEU A 13 -1.65 35.70 -23.39
C LEU A 13 -2.84 34.95 -22.76
N GLN A 14 -3.61 34.22 -23.56
CA GLN A 14 -4.69 33.36 -23.05
C GLN A 14 -4.15 32.22 -22.18
N VAL A 15 -3.10 31.53 -22.65
CA VAL A 15 -2.44 30.46 -21.89
C VAL A 15 -1.83 31.00 -20.60
N GLU A 16 -1.14 32.14 -20.65
CA GLU A 16 -0.54 32.78 -19.48
C GLU A 16 -1.61 33.18 -18.46
N SER A 17 -2.71 33.79 -18.91
CA SER A 17 -3.86 34.12 -18.05
C SER A 17 -4.47 32.88 -17.41
N LEU A 18 -4.60 31.79 -18.16
CA LEU A 18 -5.13 30.52 -17.66
C LEU A 18 -4.21 29.90 -16.61
N MET A 19 -2.90 29.85 -16.88
CA MET A 19 -1.90 29.31 -15.96
C MET A 19 -1.83 30.13 -14.67
N ASN A 20 -1.83 31.46 -14.77
CA ASN A 20 -1.85 32.34 -13.59
C ASN A 20 -3.09 32.10 -12.72
N HIS A 21 -4.25 31.86 -13.35
CA HIS A 21 -5.45 31.51 -12.62
C HIS A 21 -5.31 30.16 -11.88
N TYR A 22 -4.83 29.12 -12.56
CA TYR A 22 -4.58 27.81 -11.95
C TYR A 22 -3.56 27.88 -10.81
N CYS A 23 -2.49 28.67 -10.96
CA CYS A 23 -1.52 28.90 -9.89
C CYS A 23 -2.22 29.48 -8.64
N GLY A 24 -3.08 30.50 -8.82
CA GLY A 24 -3.83 31.08 -7.71
C GLY A 24 -4.83 30.13 -7.05
N LEU A 25 -5.40 29.18 -7.78
CA LEU A 25 -6.23 28.10 -7.20
C LEU A 25 -5.37 27.06 -6.47
N ALA A 26 -4.22 26.69 -7.05
CA ALA A 26 -3.30 25.71 -6.49
C ALA A 26 -2.69 26.18 -5.16
N GLU A 27 -2.37 27.46 -5.02
CA GLU A 27 -1.89 28.05 -3.77
C GLU A 27 -2.90 27.89 -2.63
N LEU A 28 -4.16 28.25 -2.90
CA LEU A 28 -5.26 28.10 -1.93
C LEU A 28 -5.51 26.62 -1.61
N LEU A 29 -5.54 25.76 -2.63
CA LEU A 29 -5.74 24.32 -2.45
C LEU A 29 -4.61 23.67 -1.66
N TYR A 30 -3.37 24.10 -1.87
CA TYR A 30 -2.20 23.65 -1.12
C TYR A 30 -2.33 24.01 0.36
N GLU A 31 -2.76 25.24 0.66
CA GLU A 31 -2.99 25.67 2.04
C GLU A 31 -4.13 24.89 2.70
N ILE A 32 -5.27 24.74 2.00
CA ILE A 32 -6.40 23.90 2.43
C ILE A 32 -5.93 22.49 2.73
N SER A 33 -5.18 21.87 1.81
CA SER A 33 -4.67 20.50 1.94
C SER A 33 -3.70 20.38 3.12
N THR A 34 -2.83 21.36 3.32
CA THR A 34 -1.89 21.38 4.44
C THR A 34 -2.63 21.44 5.78
N MET A 35 -3.68 22.26 5.88
CA MET A 35 -4.52 22.33 7.07
C MET A 35 -5.29 21.03 7.29
N MET A 36 -5.88 20.46 6.23
CA MET A 36 -6.62 19.20 6.30
C MET A 36 -5.74 18.01 6.64
N LYS A 37 -4.45 18.00 6.27
CA LYS A 37 -3.51 16.93 6.64
C LYS A 37 -2.92 17.06 8.04
N SER A 38 -3.06 18.23 8.66
CA SER A 38 -2.51 18.49 9.99
C SER A 38 -3.12 17.55 11.04
N GLN A 39 -2.25 16.88 11.78
CA GLN A 39 -2.61 16.04 12.93
C GLN A 39 -2.77 16.85 14.23
N ARG A 40 -2.61 18.18 14.17
CA ARG A 40 -2.75 19.06 15.33
C ARG A 40 -4.22 19.29 15.64
N LYS A 41 -4.51 19.54 16.92
CA LYS A 41 -5.83 19.97 17.37
C LYS A 41 -6.16 21.34 16.76
N TRP A 42 -7.36 21.49 16.23
CA TRP A 42 -7.80 22.74 15.63
C TRP A 42 -8.23 23.73 16.71
N SER A 43 -7.71 24.95 16.62
CA SER A 43 -8.20 26.10 17.37
C SER A 43 -9.28 26.83 16.59
N GLU A 44 -10.08 27.67 17.27
CA GLU A 44 -11.06 28.53 16.62
C GLU A 44 -10.43 29.41 15.53
N ARG A 45 -9.24 29.98 15.81
CA ARG A 45 -8.46 30.72 14.82
C ARG A 45 -8.10 29.89 13.58
N ALA A 46 -7.75 28.61 13.76
CA ALA A 46 -7.47 27.73 12.63
C ALA A 46 -8.74 27.45 11.82
N ALA A 47 -9.89 27.24 12.48
CA ALA A 47 -11.17 27.06 11.80
C ALA A 47 -11.58 28.30 10.99
N SER A 48 -11.49 29.50 11.56
CA SER A 48 -11.81 30.75 10.84
C SER A 48 -10.88 31.00 9.65
N ARG A 49 -9.59 30.67 9.78
CA ARG A 49 -8.63 30.74 8.66
C ARG A 49 -9.03 29.76 7.56
N PHE A 50 -9.34 28.51 7.92
CA PHE A 50 -9.77 27.49 6.98
C PHE A 50 -11.00 27.93 6.19
N GLU A 51 -12.04 28.42 6.89
CA GLU A 51 -13.26 28.94 6.26
C GLU A 51 -12.98 30.09 5.29
N THR A 52 -12.07 31.00 5.67
CA THR A 52 -11.69 32.11 4.81
C THR A 52 -11.05 31.62 3.51
N ILE A 53 -10.13 30.66 3.60
CA ILE A 53 -9.40 30.15 2.44
C ILE A 53 -10.31 29.28 1.55
N THR A 54 -11.16 28.44 2.14
CA THR A 54 -12.10 27.62 1.36
C THR A 54 -13.13 28.47 0.64
N ARG A 55 -13.58 29.58 1.25
CA ARG A 55 -14.40 30.60 0.58
C ARG A 55 -13.66 31.25 -0.58
N GLN A 56 -12.44 31.73 -0.38
CA GLN A 56 -11.64 32.34 -1.46
C GLN A 56 -11.39 31.36 -2.62
N TYR A 57 -11.13 30.08 -2.30
CA TYR A 57 -10.98 29.03 -3.30
C TYR A 57 -12.27 28.84 -4.09
N ALA A 58 -13.42 28.76 -3.40
CA ALA A 58 -14.72 28.62 -4.05
C ALA A 58 -15.05 29.82 -4.95
N GLU A 59 -14.83 31.05 -4.46
CA GLU A 59 -15.07 32.28 -5.24
C GLU A 59 -14.23 32.30 -6.52
N ARG A 60 -12.91 32.03 -6.42
CA ARG A 60 -12.04 31.96 -7.60
C ARG A 60 -12.44 30.86 -8.57
N TRP A 61 -12.83 29.69 -8.06
CA TRP A 61 -13.30 28.58 -8.88
C TRP A 61 -14.60 28.93 -9.64
N LEU A 62 -15.53 29.63 -8.99
CA LEU A 62 -16.76 30.09 -9.63
C LEU A 62 -16.50 31.17 -10.66
N GLU A 63 -15.59 32.12 -10.37
CA GLU A 63 -15.14 33.12 -11.35
C GLU A 63 -14.50 32.48 -12.58
N PHE A 64 -13.76 31.38 -12.40
CA PHE A 64 -13.16 30.63 -13.50
C PHE A 64 -14.21 30.03 -14.42
N ILE A 65 -15.16 29.27 -13.84
CA ILE A 65 -16.25 28.63 -14.58
C ILE A 65 -17.10 29.67 -15.31
N ALA A 66 -17.37 30.81 -14.66
CA ALA A 66 -18.08 31.93 -15.27
C ALA A 66 -17.35 32.49 -16.52
N LYS A 67 -16.01 32.48 -16.52
CA LYS A 67 -15.18 32.97 -17.62
C LYS A 67 -14.98 31.97 -18.75
N THR A 68 -14.94 30.66 -18.46
CA THR A 68 -14.73 29.63 -19.51
C THR A 68 -15.98 29.34 -20.33
N GLY A 69 -17.14 29.86 -19.93
CA GLY A 69 -18.41 29.62 -20.63
C GLY A 69 -19.02 28.25 -20.34
N ASP A 70 -18.36 27.44 -19.52
CA ASP A 70 -18.90 26.19 -18.96
C ASP A 70 -19.84 26.44 -17.77
N ALA A 71 -20.07 27.73 -17.43
CA ALA A 71 -21.09 28.08 -16.47
C ALA A 71 -22.44 27.61 -16.98
N PRO A 72 -23.16 26.75 -16.24
CA PRO A 72 -24.55 26.46 -16.54
C PRO A 72 -25.27 27.81 -16.66
N SER A 73 -26.05 27.97 -17.73
CA SER A 73 -26.73 29.22 -18.06
C SER A 73 -27.39 29.80 -16.80
N ALA A 74 -27.40 31.12 -16.63
CA ALA A 74 -27.97 31.76 -15.43
C ALA A 74 -29.45 31.38 -15.12
N ASN A 75 -30.11 30.66 -16.03
CA ASN A 75 -31.48 30.13 -15.91
C ASN A 75 -31.57 28.61 -15.65
N SER A 76 -30.45 27.89 -15.55
CA SER A 76 -30.44 26.53 -15.04
C SER A 76 -30.14 26.61 -13.55
N ASP A 77 -31.14 26.30 -12.72
CA ASP A 77 -31.06 26.19 -11.24
C ASP A 77 -29.99 25.20 -10.75
N GLU A 78 -29.26 24.55 -11.65
CA GLU A 78 -28.20 23.59 -11.39
C GLU A 78 -26.83 24.22 -11.66
N MET A 79 -26.40 25.17 -10.83
CA MET A 79 -24.96 25.37 -10.67
C MET A 79 -24.38 24.06 -10.14
N THR A 80 -23.82 23.25 -11.04
CA THR A 80 -23.24 21.95 -10.73
C THR A 80 -21.90 22.14 -10.02
N VAL A 81 -21.95 22.63 -8.79
CA VAL A 81 -20.81 22.63 -7.89
C VAL A 81 -20.50 21.18 -7.58
N PHE A 82 -19.30 20.72 -7.93
CA PHE A 82 -18.90 19.35 -7.62
C PHE A 82 -19.02 19.10 -6.11
N ASN A 83 -19.57 17.95 -5.72
CA ASN A 83 -19.94 17.63 -4.33
C ASN A 83 -18.82 17.91 -3.32
N LYS A 84 -17.55 17.71 -3.71
CA LYS A 84 -16.41 17.97 -2.81
C LYS A 84 -16.26 19.46 -2.46
N LEU A 85 -16.55 20.39 -3.37
CA LEU A 85 -16.52 21.83 -3.06
C LEU A 85 -17.66 22.24 -2.14
N HIS A 86 -18.86 21.68 -2.35
CA HIS A 86 -19.98 21.86 -1.42
C HIS A 86 -19.62 21.38 -0.01
N VAL A 87 -19.07 20.17 0.11
CA VAL A 87 -18.62 19.61 1.40
C VAL A 87 -17.54 20.47 2.04
N LEU A 88 -16.56 20.91 1.26
CA LEU A 88 -15.45 21.73 1.72
C LEU A 88 -15.93 23.06 2.31
N ARG A 89 -16.93 23.70 1.70
CA ARG A 89 -17.45 25.00 2.13
C ARG A 89 -18.49 24.89 3.25
N SER A 90 -19.40 23.93 3.15
CA SER A 90 -20.60 23.90 4.00
C SER A 90 -20.44 23.00 5.23
N HIS A 91 -19.66 21.93 5.14
CA HIS A 91 -19.67 20.86 6.14
C HIS A 91 -18.35 20.73 6.91
N LEU A 92 -17.21 21.00 6.28
CA LEU A 92 -15.91 20.78 6.92
C LEU A 92 -15.58 21.77 8.04
N THR A 93 -15.92 23.06 7.92
CA THR A 93 -15.65 24.01 9.01
C THR A 93 -16.46 23.69 10.27
N PRO A 94 -17.79 23.49 10.23
CA PRO A 94 -18.56 23.08 11.41
C PRO A 94 -18.05 21.77 12.01
N PHE A 95 -17.72 20.78 11.17
CA PHE A 95 -17.13 19.52 11.61
C PHE A 95 -15.82 19.72 12.36
N ALA A 96 -14.93 20.57 11.83
CA ALA A 96 -13.63 20.85 12.42
C ALA A 96 -13.73 21.58 13.76
N ILE A 97 -14.72 22.46 13.93
CA ILE A 97 -15.00 23.13 15.21
C ILE A 97 -15.51 22.13 16.24
N ALA A 98 -16.50 21.32 15.86
CA ALA A 98 -17.13 20.34 16.76
C ALA A 98 -16.15 19.25 17.21
N ASN A 99 -15.33 18.73 16.29
CA ASN A 99 -14.44 17.60 16.56
C ASN A 99 -12.98 18.01 16.83
N GLN A 100 -12.64 19.29 16.62
CA GLN A 100 -11.30 19.84 16.82
C GLN A 100 -10.21 19.12 16.00
N MET A 101 -10.60 18.45 14.91
CA MET A 101 -9.72 17.72 14.01
C MET A 101 -10.33 17.52 12.62
N ILE A 102 -9.49 17.50 11.59
CA ILE A 102 -9.84 17.00 10.25
C ILE A 102 -8.86 15.88 9.87
N GLY A 103 -7.56 16.17 9.88
CA GLY A 103 -6.54 15.23 9.36
C GLY A 103 -6.38 13.92 10.13
N ARG A 104 -6.79 13.89 11.41
CA ARG A 104 -6.80 12.66 12.20
C ARG A 104 -7.86 11.66 11.75
N CYS A 105 -8.94 12.17 11.15
CA CYS A 105 -10.03 11.36 10.62
C CYS A 105 -9.81 11.02 9.13
N SER A 106 -8.62 11.28 8.60
CA SER A 106 -8.28 10.96 7.22
C SER A 106 -8.21 9.45 7.00
N GLU A 107 -8.70 9.00 5.85
CA GLU A 107 -8.64 7.60 5.40
C GLU A 107 -7.27 7.21 4.85
N GLU A 108 -6.29 8.13 4.80
CA GLU A 108 -4.92 7.84 4.33
C GLU A 108 -4.28 6.65 5.08
N GLY A 109 -4.56 6.51 6.38
CA GLY A 109 -4.11 5.36 7.17
C GLY A 109 -4.68 4.03 6.65
N PHE A 110 -5.93 4.04 6.18
CA PHE A 110 -6.59 2.87 5.63
C PHE A 110 -5.99 2.46 4.27
N GLU A 111 -5.70 3.43 3.39
CA GLU A 111 -5.02 3.14 2.13
C GLU A 111 -3.63 2.52 2.34
N SER A 112 -2.91 2.96 3.37
CA SER A 112 -1.62 2.36 3.72
C SER A 112 -1.77 0.91 4.21
N ALA A 113 -2.89 0.59 4.86
CA ALA A 113 -3.20 -0.76 5.34
C ALA A 113 -3.50 -1.73 4.19
N HIS A 114 -4.00 -1.27 3.03
CA HIS A 114 -4.25 -2.14 1.87
C HIS A 114 -3.01 -2.92 1.43
N LYS A 115 -1.84 -2.27 1.36
CA LYS A 115 -0.58 -2.96 1.03
C LYS A 115 -0.22 -4.03 2.04
N CYS A 116 -0.51 -3.75 3.31
CA CYS A 116 -0.28 -4.68 4.41
C CYS A 116 -1.20 -5.90 4.32
N ILE A 117 -2.50 -5.66 4.09
CA ILE A 117 -3.51 -6.70 3.87
C ILE A 117 -3.14 -7.55 2.66
N GLU A 118 -2.75 -6.94 1.54
CA GLU A 118 -2.32 -7.64 0.33
C GLU A 118 -1.12 -8.57 0.62
N SER A 119 -0.12 -8.08 1.36
CA SER A 119 1.03 -8.90 1.76
C SER A 119 0.66 -10.09 2.65
N ILE A 120 -0.40 -9.96 3.47
CA ILE A 120 -0.95 -11.04 4.27
C ILE A 120 -1.74 -12.02 3.40
N MET A 121 -2.53 -11.52 2.45
CA MET A 121 -3.41 -12.32 1.61
C MET A 121 -2.64 -13.17 0.61
N HIS A 122 -1.56 -12.63 0.03
CA HIS A 122 -0.83 -13.28 -1.07
C HIS A 122 -0.33 -14.69 -0.71
N PRO A 123 0.33 -14.96 0.44
CA PRO A 123 0.74 -16.31 0.82
C PRO A 123 -0.43 -17.26 1.10
N LEU A 124 -1.61 -16.73 1.40
CA LEU A 124 -2.79 -17.50 1.81
C LEU A 124 -3.72 -17.85 0.64
N VAL A 125 -3.40 -17.40 -0.57
CA VAL A 125 -4.22 -17.64 -1.78
C VAL A 125 -4.38 -19.14 -2.07
N CYS A 126 -3.36 -19.94 -1.72
CA CYS A 126 -3.34 -21.39 -1.93
C CYS A 126 -4.13 -22.18 -0.87
N MET A 127 -4.67 -21.53 0.17
CA MET A 127 -5.52 -22.21 1.14
C MET A 127 -6.85 -22.62 0.50
N THR A 128 -7.18 -23.90 0.60
CA THR A 128 -8.40 -24.48 -0.01
C THR A 128 -9.68 -24.06 0.70
N SER A 129 -9.66 -23.94 2.02
CA SER A 129 -10.82 -23.50 2.81
C SER A 129 -10.91 -21.97 2.88
N THR A 130 -12.01 -21.42 2.37
CA THR A 130 -12.29 -19.97 2.45
C THR A 130 -12.47 -19.50 3.90
N GLU A 131 -13.08 -20.33 4.75
CA GLU A 131 -13.27 -20.03 6.17
C GLU A 131 -11.92 -19.95 6.89
N THR A 132 -11.08 -20.97 6.74
CA THR A 132 -9.75 -21.01 7.36
C THR A 132 -8.86 -19.88 6.82
N ARG A 133 -8.97 -19.57 5.52
CA ARG A 133 -8.26 -18.44 4.90
C ARG A 133 -8.67 -17.11 5.51
N THR A 134 -9.98 -16.84 5.61
CA THR A 134 -10.51 -15.61 6.21
C THR A 134 -10.09 -15.48 7.67
N TYR A 135 -10.21 -16.57 8.45
CA TYR A 135 -9.77 -16.60 9.85
C TYR A 135 -8.28 -16.29 9.98
N THR A 136 -7.44 -16.86 9.11
CA THR A 136 -5.98 -16.65 9.13
C THR A 136 -5.60 -15.24 8.74
N ILE A 137 -6.26 -14.66 7.72
CA ILE A 137 -6.09 -13.25 7.33
C ILE A 137 -6.40 -12.36 8.53
N PHE A 138 -7.57 -12.54 9.16
CA PHE A 138 -7.99 -11.72 10.29
C PHE A 138 -7.04 -11.86 11.48
N LYS A 139 -6.62 -13.09 11.81
CA LYS A 139 -5.63 -13.35 12.86
C LYS A 139 -4.32 -12.60 12.59
N ARG A 140 -3.80 -12.64 11.35
CA ARG A 140 -2.55 -11.96 10.96
C ARG A 140 -2.68 -10.44 11.00
N ILE A 141 -3.81 -9.87 10.55
CA ILE A 141 -4.10 -8.43 10.65
C ILE A 141 -4.10 -8.01 12.14
N MET A 142 -4.83 -8.75 12.99
CA MET A 142 -4.91 -8.44 14.42
C MET A 142 -3.57 -8.56 15.14
N LEU A 143 -2.71 -9.48 14.72
CA LEU A 143 -1.34 -9.59 15.25
C LEU A 143 -0.49 -8.38 14.87
N GLN A 144 -0.62 -7.85 13.65
CA GLN A 144 0.13 -6.67 13.22
C GLN A 144 -0.31 -5.38 13.90
N CYS A 145 -1.56 -5.31 14.38
CA CYS A 145 -2.04 -4.18 15.17
C CYS A 145 -1.51 -4.17 16.62
N ARG A 146 -0.78 -5.20 17.05
CA ARG A 146 -0.20 -5.26 18.40
C ARG A 146 1.09 -4.43 18.46
N PRO A 147 1.20 -3.43 19.35
CA PRO A 147 2.38 -2.56 19.45
C PRO A 147 3.69 -3.33 19.67
N GLU A 148 3.63 -4.46 20.39
CA GLU A 148 4.80 -5.29 20.67
C GLU A 148 5.33 -5.96 19.41
N ILE A 149 4.43 -6.45 18.55
CA ILE A 149 4.77 -7.06 17.26
C ILE A 149 5.31 -5.99 16.30
N GLU A 150 4.69 -4.81 16.29
CA GLU A 150 5.18 -3.68 15.49
C GLU A 150 6.60 -3.27 15.89
N ALA A 151 6.91 -3.22 17.19
CA ALA A 151 8.25 -2.92 17.70
C ALA A 151 9.28 -3.96 17.23
N ILE A 152 8.95 -5.25 17.31
CA ILE A 152 9.80 -6.34 16.83
C ILE A 152 10.03 -6.23 15.32
N LEU A 153 8.97 -6.02 14.54
CA LEU A 153 9.07 -5.88 13.07
C LEU A 153 9.91 -4.66 12.67
N ARG A 154 9.81 -3.56 13.41
CA ARG A 154 10.62 -2.36 13.22
C ARG A 154 12.10 -2.65 13.49
N GLU A 155 12.40 -3.31 14.59
CA GLU A 155 13.77 -3.72 14.94
C GLU A 155 14.38 -4.66 13.88
N ILE A 156 13.61 -5.64 13.42
CA ILE A 156 14.00 -6.51 12.31
C ILE A 156 14.32 -5.66 11.08
N LYS A 157 13.40 -4.78 10.67
CA LYS A 157 13.58 -3.93 9.50
C LYS A 157 14.85 -3.08 9.60
N GLU A 158 15.07 -2.42 10.73
CA GLU A 158 16.26 -1.60 11.00
C GLU A 158 17.56 -2.41 10.92
N ARG A 159 17.58 -3.63 11.48
CA ARG A 159 18.74 -4.54 11.43
C ARG A 159 19.11 -4.99 10.01
N PHE A 160 18.15 -4.94 9.06
CA PHE A 160 18.33 -5.37 7.67
C PHE A 160 18.45 -4.20 6.66
N THR A 161 18.01 -2.99 7.00
CA THR A 161 18.23 -1.79 6.18
C THR A 161 19.66 -1.28 6.30
N GLY A 162 20.32 -0.98 5.17
CA GLY A 162 21.65 -0.34 5.14
C GLY A 162 22.86 -1.28 5.17
N LYS A 163 22.70 -2.57 5.47
CA LYS A 163 23.79 -3.55 5.30
C LYS A 163 24.04 -3.77 3.81
N LYS A 164 25.29 -3.54 3.35
CA LYS A 164 25.75 -3.93 2.00
C LYS A 164 25.30 -5.36 1.76
N ARG A 165 24.56 -5.60 0.67
CA ARG A 165 24.21 -6.96 0.22
C ARG A 165 25.52 -7.74 0.14
N ALA A 166 25.72 -8.69 1.05
CA ALA A 166 26.78 -9.66 0.90
C ALA A 166 26.58 -10.37 -0.46
N PRO A 167 27.66 -10.76 -1.16
CA PRO A 167 27.54 -11.55 -2.38
C PRO A 167 26.63 -12.75 -2.12
N TYR A 168 25.70 -12.95 -3.05
CA TYR A 168 24.54 -13.83 -2.94
C TYR A 168 24.94 -15.27 -2.53
N THR A 169 24.98 -15.56 -1.23
CA THR A 169 24.93 -16.94 -0.74
C THR A 169 23.47 -17.40 -0.81
N LYS A 170 23.20 -18.39 -1.68
CA LYS A 170 21.87 -18.92 -2.00
C LYS A 170 21.05 -19.39 -0.79
N THR A 171 21.67 -19.51 0.39
CA THR A 171 21.07 -19.95 1.65
C THR A 171 20.23 -18.90 2.40
N LEU A 172 20.34 -17.60 2.08
CA LEU A 172 19.68 -16.54 2.86
C LEU A 172 18.27 -16.14 2.41
N ARG A 173 17.68 -16.80 1.40
CA ARG A 173 16.26 -16.57 1.04
C ARG A 173 15.29 -17.03 2.13
N ALA A 174 15.70 -17.95 3.01
CA ALA A 174 14.88 -18.46 4.09
C ALA A 174 14.61 -17.44 5.22
N LEU A 175 15.36 -16.33 5.32
CA LEU A 175 15.20 -15.36 6.41
C LEU A 175 14.49 -14.05 6.01
N LYS A 176 14.15 -13.89 4.73
CA LYS A 176 13.51 -12.66 4.22
C LYS A 176 11.99 -12.66 4.24
N SER A 177 11.35 -13.80 4.50
CA SER A 177 9.91 -13.80 4.67
C SER A 177 9.59 -13.30 6.07
N SER A 178 8.87 -12.17 6.17
CA SER A 178 8.19 -11.76 7.39
C SER A 178 7.27 -12.86 7.94
N ASP A 179 6.87 -13.84 7.12
CA ASP A 179 6.15 -15.02 7.58
C ASP A 179 6.99 -15.86 8.56
N ASN A 180 8.31 -15.93 8.47
CA ASN A 180 9.09 -16.77 9.39
C ASN A 180 9.19 -16.17 10.80
N ALA A 181 9.16 -14.84 10.93
CA ALA A 181 9.07 -14.18 12.23
C ALA A 181 7.66 -14.32 12.84
N LEU A 182 6.61 -14.27 12.02
CA LEU A 182 5.23 -14.51 12.43
C LEU A 182 4.95 -15.98 12.76
N SER A 183 5.55 -16.93 12.03
CA SER A 183 5.51 -18.37 12.32
C SER A 183 6.25 -18.70 13.61
N ALA A 184 7.46 -18.16 13.82
CA ALA A 184 8.21 -18.37 15.07
C ALA A 184 7.47 -17.80 16.30
N ALA A 185 6.72 -16.70 16.16
CA ALA A 185 5.85 -16.18 17.22
C ALA A 185 4.56 -17.00 17.41
N SER A 186 4.07 -17.70 16.36
CA SER A 186 2.90 -18.57 16.41
C SER A 186 3.21 -20.01 16.86
N GLU A 187 4.48 -20.42 16.81
CA GLU A 187 4.96 -21.77 17.19
C GLU A 187 4.85 -22.04 18.70
N GLN A 188 4.61 -21.02 19.54
CA GLN A 188 4.31 -21.21 20.96
C GLN A 188 2.96 -21.90 21.22
N HIS A 189 2.18 -22.25 20.20
CA HIS A 189 0.93 -23.02 20.30
C HIS A 189 0.95 -24.27 19.40
N SER A 190 2.11 -24.87 19.18
CA SER A 190 2.20 -26.09 18.35
C SER A 190 1.36 -27.20 18.97
N GLN A 191 0.20 -27.48 18.37
CA GLN A 191 -0.56 -28.69 18.61
C GLN A 191 0.31 -29.86 18.17
N THR A 192 0.51 -30.83 19.06
CA THR A 192 1.21 -32.07 18.73
C THR A 192 0.45 -32.75 17.58
N LEU A 193 1.05 -32.78 16.39
CA LEU A 193 0.49 -33.50 15.26
C LEU A 193 0.61 -35.02 15.50
N PRO A 194 -0.33 -35.83 14.99
CA PRO A 194 -0.17 -37.28 14.94
C PRO A 194 1.10 -37.66 14.15
N GLU A 195 1.76 -38.77 14.50
CA GLU A 195 3.06 -39.19 13.93
C GLU A 195 3.08 -39.28 12.39
N GLU A 196 1.94 -39.52 11.74
CA GLU A 196 1.86 -39.64 10.28
C GLU A 196 1.90 -38.28 9.53
N PHE A 197 1.82 -37.16 10.25
CA PHE A 197 1.72 -35.82 9.68
C PHE A 197 2.91 -34.93 10.06
N ILE A 198 3.41 -34.19 9.09
CA ILE A 198 4.50 -33.23 9.25
C ILE A 198 4.09 -31.87 8.69
N HIS A 199 4.74 -30.81 9.17
CA HIS A 199 4.70 -29.52 8.49
C HIS A 199 5.67 -29.51 7.31
N SER A 200 5.16 -29.21 6.12
CA SER A 200 5.96 -28.90 4.93
C SER A 200 6.79 -27.63 5.14
N ILE A 201 7.78 -27.41 4.27
CA ILE A 201 8.61 -26.20 4.26
C ILE A 201 7.82 -24.88 4.10
N ASN A 202 6.59 -24.95 3.57
CA ASN A 202 5.67 -23.81 3.42
C ASN A 202 4.62 -23.74 4.55
N GLY A 203 4.74 -24.56 5.59
CA GLY A 203 3.86 -24.57 6.77
C GLY A 203 2.58 -25.40 6.63
N TYR A 204 2.30 -26.00 5.46
CA TYR A 204 1.15 -26.91 5.28
C TYR A 204 1.34 -28.22 6.05
N ILE A 205 0.26 -28.76 6.63
CA ILE A 205 0.28 -30.10 7.23
C ILE A 205 0.06 -31.12 6.11
N ILE A 206 1.01 -32.05 5.96
CA ILE A 206 0.98 -33.09 4.94
C ILE A 206 1.34 -34.43 5.56
N LYS A 207 0.93 -35.54 4.93
CA LYS A 207 1.39 -36.86 5.34
C LYS A 207 2.89 -36.99 5.07
N GLU A 208 3.63 -37.63 5.97
CA GLU A 208 5.07 -37.78 5.84
C GLU A 208 5.47 -38.43 4.51
N GLY A 209 4.78 -39.50 4.10
CA GLY A 209 5.03 -40.18 2.82
C GLY A 209 4.76 -39.33 1.56
N TRP A 210 4.12 -38.16 1.70
CA TRP A 210 3.80 -37.25 0.59
C TRP A 210 4.75 -36.06 0.50
N LYS A 211 5.71 -35.95 1.44
CA LYS A 211 6.63 -34.81 1.53
C LYS A 211 7.31 -34.49 0.21
N ASP A 212 7.97 -35.49 -0.36
CA ASP A 212 8.78 -35.35 -1.56
C ASP A 212 7.94 -34.91 -2.77
N HIS A 213 6.77 -35.53 -2.97
CA HIS A 213 5.85 -35.18 -4.05
C HIS A 213 5.29 -33.77 -3.89
N PHE A 214 4.91 -33.41 -2.65
CA PHE A 214 4.36 -32.09 -2.35
C PHE A 214 5.39 -30.98 -2.56
N GLU A 215 6.62 -31.18 -2.07
CA GLU A 215 7.72 -30.24 -2.26
C GLU A 215 8.09 -30.10 -3.74
N PHE A 216 8.13 -31.20 -4.50
CA PHE A 216 8.36 -31.17 -5.94
C PHE A 216 7.32 -30.35 -6.70
N ILE A 217 6.04 -30.62 -6.45
CA ILE A 217 4.93 -29.93 -7.13
C ILE A 217 4.90 -28.44 -6.75
N CYS A 218 5.04 -28.11 -5.47
CA CYS A 218 4.90 -26.75 -5.00
C CYS A 218 6.13 -25.87 -5.25
N MET A 219 7.33 -26.45 -5.27
CA MET A 219 8.57 -25.69 -5.40
C MET A 219 9.27 -25.87 -6.75
N SER A 220 8.76 -26.77 -7.60
CA SER A 220 9.43 -27.19 -8.85
C SER A 220 10.89 -27.55 -8.60
N LYS A 221 11.16 -28.18 -7.46
CA LYS A 221 12.51 -28.56 -7.01
C LYS A 221 12.51 -30.05 -6.68
N VAL A 222 13.48 -30.77 -7.22
CA VAL A 222 13.66 -32.19 -6.95
C VAL A 222 13.95 -32.42 -5.46
N PRO A 223 13.23 -33.33 -4.78
CA PRO A 223 13.51 -33.72 -3.41
C PRO A 223 14.93 -34.27 -3.27
N ALA A 224 15.58 -34.02 -2.13
CA ALA A 224 16.95 -34.51 -1.89
C ALA A 224 17.03 -36.04 -1.99
N SER A 225 16.02 -36.75 -1.51
CA SER A 225 15.90 -38.20 -1.65
C SER A 225 15.98 -38.68 -3.11
N TRP A 226 15.58 -37.84 -4.07
CA TRP A 226 15.60 -38.16 -5.50
C TRP A 226 16.86 -37.66 -6.18
N SER A 227 17.44 -36.53 -5.74
CA SER A 227 18.66 -35.97 -6.34
C SER A 227 19.96 -36.56 -5.76
N ASP A 228 19.94 -37.06 -4.53
CA ASP A 228 21.11 -37.63 -3.82
C ASP A 228 21.79 -38.80 -4.57
N PRO A 229 21.06 -39.74 -5.20
CA PRO A 229 21.68 -40.77 -6.02
C PRO A 229 22.46 -40.21 -7.22
N PHE A 230 22.00 -39.11 -7.82
CA PHE A 230 22.66 -38.49 -8.98
C PHE A 230 23.82 -37.58 -8.58
N SER A 231 23.74 -36.95 -7.40
CA SER A 231 24.81 -36.11 -6.88
C SER A 231 26.00 -36.93 -6.36
N SER A 232 25.73 -38.16 -5.87
CA SER A 232 26.74 -39.10 -5.37
C SER A 232 27.34 -40.03 -6.42
N ASP A 233 26.78 -40.10 -7.63
CA ASP A 233 27.30 -40.95 -8.72
C ASP A 233 28.52 -40.30 -9.40
N GLU A 234 29.70 -40.87 -9.13
CA GLU A 234 30.97 -40.42 -9.70
C GLU A 234 31.06 -40.60 -11.23
N SER A 235 30.24 -41.47 -11.82
CA SER A 235 30.23 -41.72 -13.26
C SER A 235 29.50 -40.64 -14.07
N LEU A 236 28.66 -39.83 -13.42
CA LEU A 236 27.99 -38.70 -14.04
C LEU A 236 28.95 -37.49 -14.13
N GLY A 237 29.08 -36.92 -15.33
CA GLY A 237 29.87 -35.70 -15.56
C GLY A 237 29.33 -34.49 -14.79
N GLY A 238 30.19 -33.53 -14.45
CA GLY A 238 29.83 -32.39 -13.57
C GLY A 238 28.63 -31.56 -14.01
N VAL A 239 28.33 -31.51 -15.31
CA VAL A 239 27.14 -30.83 -15.85
C VAL A 239 25.84 -31.56 -15.48
N TYR A 240 25.85 -32.90 -15.47
CA TYR A 240 24.67 -33.70 -15.12
C TYR A 240 24.40 -33.70 -13.62
N ARG A 241 25.45 -33.67 -12.78
CA ARG A 241 25.29 -33.50 -11.33
C ARG A 241 24.73 -32.12 -10.97
N ALA A 242 25.14 -31.07 -11.67
CA ALA A 242 24.63 -29.72 -11.46
C ALA A 242 23.17 -29.54 -11.91
N ASN A 243 22.72 -30.34 -12.89
CA ASN A 243 21.34 -30.30 -13.38
C ASN A 243 20.38 -31.22 -12.60
N ALA A 244 20.87 -32.17 -11.81
CA ALA A 244 20.04 -33.09 -11.02
C ALA A 244 19.12 -32.39 -10.00
N ASP A 245 19.42 -31.15 -9.62
CA ASP A 245 18.59 -30.34 -8.73
C ASP A 245 17.34 -29.74 -9.42
N TYR A 246 17.27 -29.79 -10.76
CA TYR A 246 16.35 -29.00 -11.59
C TYR A 246 15.65 -29.78 -12.73
N ILE A 247 15.88 -31.09 -12.85
CA ILE A 247 15.21 -31.96 -13.84
C ILE A 247 13.89 -32.48 -13.26
#